data_AF-A0A7J4PTF6-F1
#
_entry.id   AF-A0A7J4PTF6-F1
#
_cell.length_a   1.000
_cell.length_b   1.000
_cell.length_c   1.000
_cell.angle_alpha   90.00
_cell.angle_beta   90.00
_cell.angle_gamma   90.00
#
_symmetry.space_group_name_H-M   'P 1'
#
loop_
_entity.id
_entity.type
_entity.pdbx_description
1 polymer ?
#
loop_
_entity_poly.entity_id
_entity_poly.type
_entity_poly.pdbx_seq_one_letter_code
_entity_poly.pdbx_strand_id
1 'polypeptide(L)'
;MKKCRYAILSISILILATLAAFPAAIASETENYSDLTADQDREVLFQVSTIDALLLSVYDGILPIGELKERGDFGIGTLDRLEGEMIVVDGECYQVRIDGVAHIVPDNGTTPFATVTFFDPDETVLVEKAENMTQFGEILEMSFPSENMFYAIR
;
A
#
# COMPACT_ATOMS: atom_id res chain seq x y z
N MET A 1 12.49 -57.53 -2.76
CA MET A 1 12.02 -56.14 -2.60
C MET A 1 10.59 -56.01 -3.15
N LYS A 2 9.57 -56.31 -2.32
CA LYS A 2 8.13 -56.35 -2.69
C LYS A 2 7.22 -55.98 -1.49
N LYS A 3 7.58 -54.95 -0.70
CA LYS A 3 6.79 -54.54 0.48
C LYS A 3 6.24 -53.10 0.45
N CYS A 4 6.46 -52.33 -0.64
CA CYS A 4 6.08 -50.91 -0.71
C CYS A 4 4.89 -50.61 -1.65
N ARG A 5 4.00 -51.58 -1.92
CA ARG A 5 2.81 -51.37 -2.78
C ARG A 5 1.46 -51.73 -2.15
N TYR A 6 1.45 -52.36 -0.97
CA TYR A 6 0.20 -52.72 -0.27
C TYR A 6 -0.21 -51.73 0.84
N ALA A 7 0.68 -50.85 1.29
CA ALA A 7 0.35 -49.82 2.29
C ALA A 7 -0.47 -48.65 1.71
N ILE A 8 -0.34 -48.38 0.41
CA ILE A 8 -1.04 -47.26 -0.24
C ILE A 8 -2.47 -47.66 -0.66
N LEU A 9 -2.72 -48.94 -0.94
CA LEU A 9 -4.06 -49.43 -1.30
C LEU A 9 -4.99 -49.63 -0.09
N SER A 10 -4.45 -49.78 1.12
CA SER A 10 -5.23 -49.99 2.35
C SER A 10 -5.61 -48.70 3.09
N ILE A 11 -4.91 -47.60 2.84
CA ILE A 11 -5.26 -46.27 3.40
C ILE A 11 -6.34 -45.57 2.56
N SER A 12 -6.45 -45.90 1.27
CA SER A 12 -7.42 -45.27 0.36
C SER A 12 -8.88 -45.77 0.54
N ILE A 13 -9.08 -46.90 1.22
CA ILE A 13 -10.43 -47.46 1.48
C ILE A 13 -10.97 -47.04 2.86
N LEU A 14 -10.11 -46.62 3.80
CA LEU A 14 -10.54 -46.19 5.13
C LEU A 14 -11.02 -44.73 5.19
N ILE A 15 -10.76 -43.93 4.15
CA ILE A 15 -11.25 -42.53 4.07
C ILE A 15 -12.63 -42.46 3.37
N LEU A 16 -13.08 -43.52 2.70
CA LEU A 16 -14.37 -43.54 2.00
C LEU A 16 -15.56 -44.01 2.87
N ALA A 17 -15.34 -44.39 4.12
CA ALA A 17 -16.36 -45.00 4.99
C ALA A 17 -16.80 -44.16 6.20
N THR A 18 -16.36 -42.90 6.34
CA THR A 18 -16.85 -41.98 7.38
C THR A 18 -17.90 -40.99 6.88
N LEU A 19 -18.38 -41.15 5.62
CA LEU A 19 -19.42 -40.31 5.02
C LEU A 19 -20.86 -40.67 5.47
N ALA A 20 -21.07 -41.33 6.60
CA ALA A 20 -22.42 -41.60 7.09
C ALA A 20 -22.49 -41.46 8.60
N ALA A 21 -23.28 -40.47 9.04
CA ALA A 21 -23.75 -40.20 10.40
C ALA A 21 -22.94 -39.18 11.21
N PHE A 22 -23.16 -37.89 10.93
CA PHE A 22 -23.40 -36.92 12.01
C PHE A 22 -24.66 -36.10 11.68
N PRO A 23 -25.67 -36.05 12.57
CA PRO A 23 -26.95 -35.40 12.31
C PRO A 23 -26.85 -33.87 12.35
N ALA A 24 -27.77 -33.26 11.61
CA ALA A 24 -27.96 -31.83 11.43
C ALA A 24 -27.98 -31.04 12.74
N ALA A 25 -26.99 -30.16 12.91
CA ALA A 25 -27.08 -28.91 13.65
C ALA A 25 -25.84 -28.05 13.34
N ILE A 26 -25.74 -27.56 12.10
CA ILE A 26 -24.96 -26.35 11.85
C ILE A 26 -25.99 -25.25 11.69
N ALA A 27 -26.23 -24.56 12.81
CA ALA A 27 -26.85 -23.25 12.77
C ALA A 27 -25.97 -22.35 11.90
N SER A 28 -26.59 -21.71 10.93
CA SER A 28 -25.96 -20.74 10.05
C SER A 28 -25.53 -19.52 10.86
N GLU A 29 -24.28 -19.50 11.31
CA GLU A 29 -23.59 -18.24 11.59
C GLU A 29 -23.10 -17.71 10.25
N THR A 30 -23.94 -16.89 9.62
CA THR A 30 -23.54 -16.07 8.48
C THR A 30 -22.70 -14.93 9.06
N GLU A 31 -21.44 -15.23 9.40
CA GLU A 31 -20.48 -14.17 9.69
C GLU A 31 -20.24 -13.40 8.39
N ASN A 32 -20.62 -12.13 8.44
CA ASN A 32 -20.57 -11.21 7.32
C ASN A 32 -19.10 -10.79 7.11
N TYR A 33 -18.33 -11.65 6.43
CA TYR A 33 -16.91 -11.47 6.13
C TYR A 33 -16.60 -10.29 5.18
N SER A 34 -17.60 -9.47 4.83
CA SER A 34 -17.48 -8.33 3.93
C SER A 34 -16.90 -7.07 4.57
N ASP A 35 -16.71 -7.07 5.89
CA ASP A 35 -16.24 -5.90 6.65
C ASP A 35 -14.72 -5.92 6.94
N LEU A 36 -14.07 -7.09 6.83
CA LEU A 36 -12.64 -7.25 7.16
C LEU A 36 -11.69 -6.87 6.01
N THR A 37 -12.19 -6.57 4.81
CA THR A 37 -11.34 -6.30 3.64
C THR A 37 -11.25 -4.83 3.25
N ALA A 38 -12.16 -3.97 3.76
CA ALA A 38 -12.15 -2.55 3.42
C ALA A 38 -11.03 -1.78 4.14
N ASP A 39 -10.56 -2.31 5.28
CA ASP A 39 -9.57 -1.68 6.15
C ASP A 39 -8.13 -2.10 5.83
N GLN A 40 -7.94 -3.34 5.33
CA GLN A 40 -6.62 -3.95 5.11
C GLN A 40 -5.77 -3.28 4.02
N ASP A 41 -6.38 -2.54 3.09
CA ASP A 41 -5.66 -1.88 1.98
C ASP A 41 -5.35 -0.40 2.24
N ARG A 42 -5.72 0.15 3.42
CA ARG A 42 -5.48 1.57 3.73
C ARG A 42 -4.01 1.85 4.09
N GLU A 43 -3.35 0.94 4.78
CA GLU A 43 -1.95 1.05 5.23
C GLU A 43 -0.95 0.48 4.21
N VAL A 44 -1.24 0.61 2.92
CA VAL A 44 -0.41 0.06 1.84
C VAL A 44 0.21 1.19 1.03
N LEU A 45 1.54 1.20 0.98
CA LEU A 45 2.30 2.09 0.12
C LEU A 45 2.18 1.63 -1.35
N PHE A 46 1.41 2.34 -2.16
CA PHE A 46 1.35 2.14 -3.61
C PHE A 46 2.40 3.00 -4.30
N GLN A 47 3.19 2.40 -5.18
CA GLN A 47 4.22 3.10 -5.96
C GLN A 47 4.06 2.84 -7.46
N VAL A 48 4.13 3.92 -8.23
CA VAL A 48 4.25 3.89 -9.69
C VAL A 48 5.73 3.87 -10.07
N SER A 49 6.14 2.89 -10.86
CA SER A 49 7.52 2.73 -11.35
C SER A 49 8.54 2.52 -10.20
N THR A 50 9.82 2.72 -10.49
CA THR A 50 10.92 2.64 -9.51
C THR A 50 11.77 3.89 -9.58
N ILE A 51 12.47 4.21 -8.49
CA ILE A 51 13.39 5.34 -8.45
C ILE A 51 14.52 5.20 -9.48
N ASP A 52 14.98 3.97 -9.75
CA ASP A 52 16.01 3.71 -10.76
C ASP A 52 15.54 4.10 -12.17
N ALA A 53 14.28 3.83 -12.52
CA ALA A 53 13.73 4.24 -13.82
C ALA A 53 13.73 5.78 -13.94
N LEU A 54 13.35 6.48 -12.88
CA LEU A 54 13.36 7.93 -12.84
C LEU A 54 14.80 8.48 -12.99
N LEU A 55 15.77 7.93 -12.27
CA LEU A 55 17.19 8.31 -12.38
C LEU A 55 17.78 8.04 -13.77
N LEU A 56 17.28 7.01 -14.46
CA LEU A 56 17.63 6.68 -15.85
C LEU A 56 16.85 7.51 -16.89
N SER A 57 16.20 8.59 -16.46
CA SER A 57 15.47 9.53 -17.31
C SER A 57 14.24 8.96 -18.02
N VAL A 58 13.60 7.95 -17.42
CA VAL A 58 12.28 7.45 -17.87
C VAL A 58 11.20 8.37 -17.31
N TYR A 59 10.96 9.50 -17.99
CA TYR A 59 10.07 10.56 -17.52
C TYR A 59 8.67 10.55 -18.14
N ASP A 60 8.41 9.67 -19.11
CA ASP A 60 7.09 9.58 -19.73
C ASP A 60 6.08 8.98 -18.73
N GLY A 61 4.99 9.71 -18.49
CA GLY A 61 3.96 9.34 -17.55
C GLY A 61 3.18 8.11 -18.02
N ILE A 62 2.95 7.18 -17.09
CA ILE A 62 2.30 5.89 -17.38
C ILE A 62 0.98 5.68 -16.64
N LEU A 63 0.74 6.45 -15.56
CA LEU A 63 -0.48 6.35 -14.77
C LEU A 63 -1.21 7.69 -14.74
N PRO A 64 -2.51 7.75 -15.11
CA PRO A 64 -3.33 8.94 -14.92
C PRO A 64 -3.50 9.30 -13.43
N ILE A 65 -3.55 10.60 -13.13
CA ILE A 65 -3.74 11.09 -11.76
C ILE A 65 -5.10 10.68 -11.18
N GLY A 66 -6.14 10.59 -12.03
CA GLY A 66 -7.44 10.05 -11.60
C GLY A 66 -7.32 8.64 -11.01
N GLU A 67 -6.55 7.76 -11.67
CA GLU A 67 -6.30 6.39 -11.20
C GLU A 67 -5.37 6.35 -9.98
N LEU A 68 -4.38 7.25 -9.92
CA LEU A 68 -3.49 7.36 -8.76
C LEU A 68 -4.26 7.67 -7.47
N LYS A 69 -5.23 8.60 -7.54
CA LYS A 69 -6.07 8.99 -6.39
C LYS A 69 -6.97 7.87 -5.87
N GLU A 70 -7.24 6.85 -6.67
CA GLU A 70 -7.94 5.64 -6.21
C GLU A 70 -7.05 4.72 -5.37
N ARG A 71 -5.74 5.00 -5.28
CA ARG A 71 -4.76 4.19 -4.54
C ARG A 71 -4.22 4.89 -3.30
N GLY A 72 -4.56 6.16 -3.08
CA GLY A 72 -4.17 6.91 -1.90
C GLY A 72 -4.63 8.36 -1.94
N ASP A 73 -4.76 8.96 -0.77
CA ASP A 73 -5.15 10.36 -0.55
C ASP A 73 -3.98 11.23 -0.04
N PHE A 74 -2.81 10.63 0.15
CA PHE A 74 -1.59 11.28 0.60
C PHE A 74 -0.36 10.71 -0.11
N GLY A 75 0.56 11.57 -0.53
CA GLY A 75 1.81 11.13 -1.13
C GLY A 75 2.57 12.19 -1.91
N ILE A 76 3.62 11.75 -2.59
CA ILE A 76 4.55 12.60 -3.34
C ILE A 76 4.97 11.95 -4.65
N GLY A 77 5.51 12.75 -5.57
CA GLY A 77 6.13 12.25 -6.80
C GLY A 77 6.44 13.38 -7.77
N THR A 78 6.37 13.09 -9.06
CA THR A 78 6.52 14.08 -10.14
C THR A 78 5.49 13.81 -11.23
N LEU A 79 5.44 14.67 -12.25
CA LEU A 79 4.53 14.55 -13.37
C LEU A 79 5.28 14.23 -14.67
N ASP A 80 4.50 13.94 -15.71
CA ASP A 80 4.98 13.69 -17.06
C ASP A 80 6.10 14.66 -17.45
N ARG A 81 7.17 14.11 -18.04
CA ARG A 81 8.35 14.86 -18.51
C ARG A 81 9.13 15.57 -17.39
N LEU A 82 8.95 15.14 -16.14
CA LEU A 82 9.59 15.72 -14.94
C LEU A 82 9.24 17.21 -14.78
N GLU A 83 8.00 17.57 -15.11
CA GLU A 83 7.53 18.96 -14.97
C GLU A 83 7.14 19.27 -13.52
N GLY A 84 8.14 19.55 -12.68
CA GLY A 84 7.93 19.98 -11.29
C GLY A 84 7.60 18.84 -10.32
N GLU A 85 7.18 19.22 -9.12
CA GLU A 85 6.92 18.30 -8.01
C GLU A 85 5.42 18.04 -7.86
N MET A 86 5.05 16.81 -7.54
CA MET A 86 3.68 16.39 -7.28
C MET A 86 3.49 16.15 -5.79
N ILE A 87 2.43 16.72 -5.21
CA ILE A 87 2.00 16.49 -3.82
C ILE A 87 0.54 16.07 -3.85
N VAL A 88 0.22 14.94 -3.20
CA VAL A 88 -1.16 14.51 -2.96
C VAL A 88 -1.46 14.72 -1.48
N VAL A 89 -2.54 15.46 -1.19
CA VAL A 89 -2.99 15.71 0.18
C VAL A 89 -4.50 15.86 0.21
N ASP A 90 -5.14 15.19 1.18
CA ASP A 90 -6.60 15.15 1.35
C ASP A 90 -7.33 14.75 0.05
N GLY A 91 -6.72 13.84 -0.74
CA GLY A 91 -7.26 13.34 -1.99
C GLY A 91 -7.11 14.27 -3.20
N GLU A 92 -6.53 15.46 -3.03
CA GLU A 92 -6.26 16.40 -4.12
C GLU A 92 -4.79 16.35 -4.56
N CYS A 93 -4.57 16.43 -5.87
CA CYS A 93 -3.24 16.38 -6.47
C CYS A 93 -2.80 17.77 -6.92
N TYR A 94 -1.63 18.21 -6.45
CA TYR A 94 -1.04 19.50 -6.73
C TYR A 94 0.31 19.35 -7.44
N GLN A 95 0.57 20.20 -8.42
CA GLN A 95 1.85 20.39 -9.08
C GLN A 95 2.49 21.69 -8.58
N VAL A 96 3.66 21.61 -7.96
CA VAL A 96 4.49 22.76 -7.66
C VAL A 96 5.50 22.95 -8.80
N ARG A 97 5.39 24.07 -9.51
CA ARG A 97 6.27 24.39 -10.64
C ARG A 97 7.45 25.26 -10.19
N ILE A 98 8.32 25.60 -11.15
CA ILE A 98 9.49 26.46 -10.91
C ILE A 98 9.14 27.88 -10.44
N ASP A 99 7.89 28.31 -10.66
CA ASP A 99 7.37 29.57 -10.12
C ASP A 99 7.01 29.49 -8.63
N GLY A 100 7.07 28.30 -8.02
CA GLY A 100 6.74 28.05 -6.62
C GLY A 100 5.24 28.01 -6.34
N VAL A 101 4.39 28.01 -7.38
CA VAL A 101 2.94 27.98 -7.23
C VAL A 101 2.43 26.55 -7.32
N ALA A 102 1.51 26.18 -6.41
CA ALA A 102 0.81 24.92 -6.43
C ALA A 102 -0.44 25.00 -7.32
N HIS A 103 -0.52 24.14 -8.33
CA HIS A 103 -1.63 24.05 -9.28
C HIS A 103 -2.33 22.71 -9.15
N ILE A 104 -3.67 22.70 -9.20
CA ILE A 104 -4.44 21.45 -9.25
C ILE A 104 -4.11 20.71 -10.55
N VAL A 105 -3.82 19.42 -10.45
CA VAL A 105 -3.55 18.55 -11.59
C VAL A 105 -4.85 17.90 -12.03
N PRO A 106 -5.23 18.00 -13.33
CA PRO A 106 -6.42 17.34 -13.82
C PRO A 106 -6.23 15.81 -13.84
N ASP A 107 -7.34 15.06 -13.76
CA ASP A 107 -7.32 13.59 -13.68
C ASP A 107 -6.65 12.90 -14.87
N ASN A 108 -6.61 13.56 -16.02
CA ASN A 108 -5.96 13.07 -17.24
C ASN A 108 -4.46 13.42 -17.33
N GLY A 109 -3.93 14.20 -16.38
CA GLY A 109 -2.50 14.34 -16.20
C GLY A 109 -1.89 12.98 -15.84
N THR A 110 -0.62 12.75 -16.16
CA THR A 110 0.04 11.47 -15.92
C THR A 110 1.30 11.64 -15.09
N THR A 111 1.65 10.59 -14.35
CA THR A 111 2.89 10.53 -13.56
C THR A 111 3.81 9.39 -14.05
N PRO A 112 5.13 9.63 -14.15
CA PRO A 112 6.12 8.58 -14.37
C PRO A 112 6.57 7.91 -13.06
N PHE A 113 6.40 8.59 -11.93
CA PHE A 113 6.79 8.14 -10.60
C PHE A 113 5.97 8.87 -9.53
N ALA A 114 5.34 8.09 -8.67
CA ALA A 114 4.58 8.56 -7.53
C ALA A 114 4.53 7.49 -6.45
N THR A 115 4.44 7.92 -5.20
CA THR A 115 4.23 7.05 -4.05
C THR A 115 3.09 7.63 -3.22
N VAL A 116 2.02 6.84 -3.03
CA VAL A 116 0.80 7.25 -2.30
C VAL A 116 0.32 6.16 -1.35
N THR A 117 -0.43 6.55 -0.34
CA THR A 117 -1.15 5.66 0.60
C THR A 117 -2.46 6.34 0.99
N PHE A 118 -3.41 5.59 1.59
CA PHE A 118 -4.50 6.21 2.33
C PHE A 118 -3.98 6.56 3.73
N PHE A 119 -3.81 7.85 4.01
CA PHE A 119 -3.19 8.28 5.26
C PHE A 119 -4.15 8.13 6.44
N ASP A 120 -3.76 7.28 7.39
CA ASP A 120 -4.45 7.09 8.66
C ASP A 120 -3.40 7.22 9.78
N PRO A 121 -3.44 8.29 10.61
CA PRO A 121 -2.36 8.55 11.55
C PRO A 121 -2.42 7.66 12.79
N ASP A 122 -1.40 6.83 13.00
CA ASP A 122 -1.23 5.99 14.20
C ASP A 122 -0.76 6.78 15.44
N GLU A 123 0.20 7.67 15.23
CA GLU A 123 0.85 8.44 16.29
C GLU A 123 0.98 9.93 15.94
N THR A 124 1.05 10.78 16.95
CA THR A 124 1.35 12.20 16.81
C THR A 124 2.47 12.58 17.76
N VAL A 125 3.59 13.03 17.20
CA VAL A 125 4.78 13.43 17.95
C VAL A 125 4.86 14.95 18.00
N LEU A 126 4.91 15.52 19.21
CA LEU A 126 5.15 16.95 19.38
C LEU A 126 6.64 17.27 19.23
N VAL A 127 7.00 18.00 18.17
CA VAL A 127 8.37 18.50 17.97
C VAL A 127 8.48 19.93 18.48
N GLU A 128 8.91 20.11 19.75
CA GLU A 128 9.04 21.45 20.36
C GLU A 128 10.17 22.27 19.74
N LYS A 129 11.30 21.63 19.39
CA LYS A 129 12.46 22.29 18.79
C LYS A 129 13.26 21.33 17.92
N ALA A 130 13.42 21.69 16.65
CA ALA A 130 14.40 21.11 15.73
C ALA A 130 15.07 22.25 14.96
N GLU A 131 16.41 22.35 15.01
CA GLU A 131 17.14 23.45 14.37
C GLU A 131 17.37 23.20 12.87
N ASN A 132 17.25 21.96 12.42
CA ASN A 132 17.44 21.53 11.05
C ASN A 132 16.77 20.17 10.79
N MET A 133 16.83 19.73 9.53
CA MET A 133 16.15 18.50 9.10
C MET A 133 16.80 17.22 9.62
N THR A 134 18.09 17.25 9.96
CA THR A 134 18.77 16.13 10.64
C THR A 134 18.22 15.94 12.05
N GLN A 135 18.15 17.01 12.85
CA GLN A 135 17.58 16.94 14.20
C GLN A 135 16.09 16.55 14.17
N PHE A 136 15.34 17.02 13.17
CA PHE A 136 13.94 16.61 12.97
C PHE A 136 13.83 15.10 12.69
N GLY A 137 14.68 14.57 11.79
CA GLY A 137 14.75 13.14 11.51
C GLY A 137 15.08 12.31 12.75
N GLU A 138 16.08 12.71 13.53
CA GLU A 138 16.45 12.03 14.79
C GLU A 138 15.29 11.98 15.79
N ILE A 139 14.50 13.06 15.89
CA ILE A 139 13.32 13.11 16.78
C ILE A 139 12.24 12.12 16.32
N LEU A 140 11.98 12.04 15.02
CA LEU A 140 11.00 11.12 14.47
C LEU A 140 11.44 9.65 14.56
N GLU A 141 12.70 9.37 14.23
CA GLU A 141 13.25 8.00 14.27
C GLU A 141 13.17 7.38 15.67
N MET A 142 13.28 8.19 16.74
CA MET A 142 13.07 7.71 18.11
C MET A 142 11.64 7.22 18.38
N SER A 143 10.65 7.64 17.59
CA SER A 143 9.26 7.17 17.70
C SER A 143 8.96 5.94 16.85
N PHE A 144 9.83 5.58 15.89
CA PHE A 144 9.54 4.50 14.95
C PHE A 144 9.74 3.11 15.59
N PRO A 145 8.75 2.20 15.45
CA PRO A 145 8.90 0.83 15.91
C PRO A 145 10.05 0.05 15.26
N SER A 146 10.39 0.33 13.99
CA SER A 146 11.47 -0.36 13.27
C SER A 146 11.95 0.40 12.03
N GLU A 147 13.25 0.41 11.78
CA GLU A 147 13.85 0.95 10.54
C GLU A 147 13.51 0.15 9.27
N ASN A 148 12.93 -1.06 9.40
CA ASN A 148 12.62 -1.94 8.27
C ASN A 148 11.18 -1.78 7.74
N MET A 149 10.48 -0.73 8.18
CA MET A 149 9.10 -0.42 7.80
C MET A 149 9.03 0.90 7.02
N PHE A 150 7.99 1.05 6.20
CA PHE A 150 7.66 2.34 5.60
C PHE A 150 6.80 3.16 6.55
N TYR A 151 6.94 4.49 6.48
CA TYR A 151 6.19 5.45 7.27
C TYR A 151 5.66 6.57 6.37
N ALA A 152 4.41 6.97 6.57
CA ALA A 152 3.86 8.20 6.02
C ALA A 152 3.83 9.27 7.13
N ILE A 153 4.30 10.48 6.83
CA ILE A 153 4.49 11.53 7.83
C ILE A 153 3.90 12.82 7.27
N ARG A 154 3.01 13.46 8.04
CA ARG A 154 2.36 14.73 7.69
C ARG A 154 2.55 15.77 8.78
#